data_AF-A0A662M9B7-F1
#
_entry.id   AF-A0A662M9B7-F1
#
_cell.length_a   1.000
_cell.length_b   1.000
_cell.length_c   1.000
_cell.angle_alpha   90.00
_cell.angle_beta   90.00
_cell.angle_gamma   90.00
#
_symmetry.space_group_name_H-M   'P 1'
#
loop_
_entity.id
_entity.type
_entity.pdbx_description
1 polymer ?
#
loop_
_entity_poly.entity_id
_entity_poly.type
_entity_poly.pdbx_seq_one_letter_code
_entity_poly.pdbx_strand_id
1 'polypeptide(L)'
;MPDDRYPKIWDDIIESISRDDKVMVIGGTDRGKSTFSIYASLKKDMPLLDGDIGQATVPPPTVVKLSEDRITITRGFFVGSTTPVKNLLAYILGMRVVSKGIKGAIIDTC
;
A
#
# COMPACT_ATOMS: atom_id res chain seq x y z
N MET A 1 24.46 1.87 -2.33
CA MET A 1 24.51 2.48 -3.68
C MET A 1 23.13 3.07 -3.94
N PRO A 2 23.00 4.31 -4.43
CA PRO A 2 21.72 4.83 -4.88
C PRO A 2 21.16 3.91 -5.97
N ASP A 3 19.86 3.66 -5.94
CA ASP A 3 19.21 2.89 -7.00
C ASP A 3 18.81 3.85 -8.11
N ASP A 4 19.66 3.99 -9.14
CA ASP A 4 19.44 4.91 -10.26
C ASP A 4 18.18 4.59 -11.09
N ARG A 5 17.45 3.51 -10.77
CA ARG A 5 16.16 3.17 -11.36
C ARG A 5 15.01 4.07 -10.88
N TYR A 6 15.17 4.78 -9.77
CA TYR A 6 14.12 5.63 -9.18
C TYR A 6 14.54 7.12 -9.11
N PRO A 7 13.59 8.06 -9.13
CA PRO A 7 13.89 9.48 -8.95
C PRO A 7 14.57 9.73 -7.60
N LYS A 8 15.69 10.45 -7.58
CA LYS A 8 16.45 10.75 -6.35
C LYS A 8 15.61 11.41 -5.26
N ILE A 9 14.65 12.25 -5.65
CA ILE A 9 13.72 12.89 -4.70
C ILE A 9 12.89 11.88 -3.89
N TRP A 10 12.68 10.67 -4.41
CA TRP A 10 12.01 9.61 -3.66
C TRP A 10 12.85 9.16 -2.48
N ASP A 11 14.17 9.11 -2.62
CA ASP A 11 15.06 8.73 -1.53
C ASP A 11 14.99 9.74 -0.38
N ASP A 12 15.03 11.03 -0.70
CA ASP A 12 14.91 12.10 0.30
C ASP A 12 13.56 12.03 1.04
N ILE A 13 12.46 11.84 0.30
CA ILE A 13 11.12 11.68 0.88
C ILE A 13 11.07 10.43 1.76
N ILE A 14 11.55 9.30 1.24
CA ILE A 14 11.52 8.03 1.97
C ILE A 14 12.34 8.19 3.25
N GLU A 15 13.54 8.75 3.20
CA GLU A 15 14.39 8.96 4.36
C GLU A 15 13.69 9.75 5.48
N SER A 16 12.83 10.70 5.15
CA SER A 16 12.04 11.47 6.12
C SER A 16 10.96 10.68 6.87
N ILE A 17 10.56 9.50 6.37
CA ILE A 17 9.50 8.66 6.95
C ILE A 17 10.01 7.89 8.17
N SER A 18 9.31 7.97 9.30
CA SER A 18 9.56 7.13 10.47
C SER A 18 8.88 5.76 10.35
N ARG A 19 9.42 4.74 11.02
CA ARG A 19 8.85 3.37 11.02
C ARG A 19 7.46 3.28 11.65
N ASP A 20 7.10 4.22 12.51
CA ASP A 20 5.79 4.28 13.14
C ASP A 20 4.78 5.15 12.35
N ASP A 21 5.19 5.74 11.22
CA ASP A 21 4.31 6.58 10.40
C ASP A 21 3.36 5.74 9.55
N LYS A 22 2.16 6.29 9.34
CA LYS A 22 1.20 5.77 8.36
C LYS A 22 1.21 6.70 7.16
N VAL A 23 1.84 6.26 6.09
CA VAL A 23 2.05 7.07 4.88
C VAL A 23 1.05 6.64 3.83
N MET A 24 0.16 7.53 3.42
CA MET A 24 -0.80 7.28 2.35
C MET A 24 -0.31 7.89 1.05
N VAL A 25 -0.20 7.06 0.01
CA VAL A 25 0.27 7.46 -1.31
C VAL A 25 -0.92 7.73 -2.20
N ILE A 26 -1.11 8.98 -2.60
CA ILE A 26 -2.27 9.43 -3.40
C ILE A 26 -1.84 9.95 -4.77
N GLY A 27 -2.69 9.78 -5.77
CA GLY A 27 -2.44 10.24 -7.14
C GLY A 27 -3.34 9.55 -8.17
N GLY A 28 -3.30 10.03 -9.40
CA GLY A 28 -4.06 9.41 -10.50
C GLY A 28 -3.59 8.01 -10.87
N THR A 29 -4.35 7.34 -11.74
CA THR A 29 -3.96 6.07 -12.39
C THR A 29 -2.65 6.23 -13.14
N ASP A 30 -1.79 5.20 -13.12
CA ASP A 30 -0.50 5.14 -13.83
C ASP A 30 0.47 6.30 -13.52
N ARG A 31 0.42 6.84 -12.29
CA ARG A 31 1.38 7.85 -11.79
C ARG A 31 2.56 7.27 -11.01
N GLY A 32 2.66 5.94 -10.94
CA GLY A 32 3.73 5.24 -10.23
C GLY A 32 3.49 5.07 -8.72
N LYS A 33 2.23 5.16 -8.25
CA LYS A 33 1.87 4.99 -6.82
C LYS A 33 2.33 3.65 -6.28
N SER A 34 1.89 2.55 -6.89
CA SER A 34 2.26 1.20 -6.46
C SER A 34 3.76 0.97 -6.51
N THR A 35 4.44 1.52 -7.54
CA THR A 35 5.91 1.49 -7.64
C THR A 35 6.57 2.21 -6.47
N PHE A 36 6.13 3.43 -6.13
CA PHE A 36 6.62 4.17 -4.96
C PHE A 36 6.31 3.43 -3.66
N SER A 37 5.08 2.95 -3.49
CA SER A 37 4.60 2.26 -2.29
C SER A 37 5.44 1.02 -1.99
N ILE A 38 5.71 0.19 -3.03
CA ILE A 38 6.59 -0.97 -2.92
C ILE A 38 8.01 -0.52 -2.57
N TYR A 39 8.58 0.44 -3.31
CA TYR A 39 9.95 0.90 -3.10
C TYR A 39 10.17 1.47 -1.69
N ALA A 40 9.29 2.39 -1.26
CA ALA A 40 9.30 2.99 0.07
C ALA A 40 9.15 1.93 1.16
N SER A 41 8.22 0.98 0.98
CA SER A 41 8.04 -0.11 1.95
C SER A 41 9.35 -0.90 2.08
N LEU A 42 9.99 -1.29 0.97
CA LEU A 42 11.24 -2.07 0.94
C LEU A 42 12.39 -1.32 1.61
N LYS A 43 12.58 -0.06 1.24
CA LYS A 43 13.69 0.74 1.75
C LYS A 43 13.57 1.05 3.25
N LYS A 44 12.35 1.16 3.79
CA LYS A 44 12.11 1.39 5.22
C LYS A 44 11.87 0.13 6.05
N ASP A 45 11.73 -1.01 5.40
CA ASP A 45 11.32 -2.26 6.03
C ASP A 45 10.00 -2.09 6.81
N MET A 46 9.02 -1.51 6.13
CA MET A 46 7.67 -1.26 6.66
C MET A 46 6.63 -2.12 5.94
N PRO A 47 5.54 -2.52 6.62
CA PRO A 47 4.44 -3.22 5.98
C PRO A 47 3.81 -2.41 4.86
N LEU A 48 3.37 -3.09 3.80
CA LEU A 48 2.55 -2.54 2.72
C LEU A 48 1.08 -2.86 2.98
N LEU A 49 0.26 -1.81 3.10
CA LEU A 49 -1.19 -1.93 3.06
C LEU A 49 -1.64 -1.65 1.62
N ASP A 50 -1.94 -2.70 0.87
CA ASP A 50 -2.43 -2.65 -0.51
C ASP A 50 -3.96 -2.45 -0.49
N GLY A 51 -4.37 -1.19 -0.72
CA GLY A 51 -5.75 -0.79 -0.89
C GLY A 51 -6.21 -0.76 -2.35
N ASP A 52 -5.35 -1.04 -3.33
CA ASP A 52 -5.77 -1.11 -4.73
C ASP A 52 -6.40 -2.47 -5.05
N ILE A 53 -7.71 -2.53 -4.81
CA ILE A 53 -8.51 -3.73 -5.06
C ILE A 53 -8.68 -4.05 -6.55
N GLY A 54 -8.35 -3.11 -7.45
CA GLY A 54 -8.45 -3.24 -8.90
C GLY A 54 -7.14 -3.67 -9.55
N GLN A 55 -6.03 -3.08 -9.12
CA GLN A 55 -4.67 -3.37 -9.58
C GLN A 55 -3.80 -3.84 -8.42
N ALA A 56 -4.12 -5.04 -7.92
CA ALA A 56 -3.45 -5.62 -6.77
C ALA A 56 -1.93 -5.75 -6.98
N THR A 57 -1.17 -5.15 -6.06
CA THR A 57 0.28 -5.36 -5.95
C THR A 57 0.57 -6.73 -5.36
N VAL A 58 -0.20 -7.13 -4.33
CA VAL A 58 -0.12 -8.45 -3.71
C VAL A 58 -1.35 -9.27 -4.11
N PRO A 59 -1.23 -10.44 -4.75
CA PRO A 59 -2.40 -11.25 -5.13
C PRO A 59 -3.22 -11.71 -3.91
N PRO A 60 -4.55 -11.94 -4.01
CA PRO A 60 -5.41 -11.81 -5.18
C PRO A 60 -6.11 -10.42 -5.29
N PRO A 61 -6.74 -10.08 -6.44
CA PRO A 61 -7.54 -8.86 -6.57
C PRO A 61 -8.77 -8.89 -5.65
N THR A 62 -9.49 -7.76 -5.55
CA THR A 62 -10.73 -7.60 -4.76
C THR A 62 -10.58 -7.71 -3.24
N VAL A 63 -9.34 -7.65 -2.75
CA VAL A 63 -9.00 -7.78 -1.32
C VAL A 63 -8.19 -6.56 -0.90
N VAL A 64 -8.53 -5.93 0.23
CA VAL A 64 -7.62 -5.01 0.93
C VAL A 64 -6.66 -5.85 1.74
N LYS A 65 -5.35 -5.64 1.60
CA LYS A 65 -4.32 -6.55 2.15
C LYS A 65 -3.27 -5.80 2.95
N LEU A 66 -2.79 -6.44 4.00
CA LEU A 66 -1.54 -6.09 4.68
C LEU A 66 -0.52 -7.17 4.38
N SER A 67 0.64 -6.77 3.91
CA SER A 67 1.77 -7.67 3.64
C SER A 67 3.05 -7.09 4.24
N GLU A 68 3.73 -7.87 5.07
CA GLU A 68 5.01 -7.49 5.66
C GLU A 68 6.18 -7.72 4.70
N ASP A 69 6.10 -8.74 3.84
CA ASP A 69 7.14 -9.14 2.89
C ASP A 69 6.78 -8.86 1.42
N ARG A 70 5.59 -8.27 1.17
CA ARG A 70 5.03 -7.92 -0.15
C ARG A 70 4.73 -9.15 -1.01
N ILE A 71 4.70 -10.33 -0.39
CA ILE A 71 4.46 -11.62 -1.04
C ILE A 71 3.29 -12.34 -0.34
N THR A 72 3.33 -12.42 0.98
CA THR A 72 2.34 -13.09 1.82
C THR A 72 1.32 -12.11 2.39
N ILE A 73 0.07 -12.54 2.46
CA ILE A 73 -0.99 -11.75 3.10
C ILE A 73 -1.01 -12.09 4.58
N THR A 74 -0.61 -11.15 5.42
CA THR A 74 -0.69 -11.27 6.88
C THR A 74 -2.11 -11.02 7.38
N ARG A 75 -2.81 -10.06 6.75
CA ARG A 75 -4.22 -9.75 7.01
C ARG A 75 -4.90 -9.34 5.72
N GLY A 76 -6.12 -9.82 5.48
CA GLY A 76 -6.89 -9.50 4.29
C GLY A 76 -8.36 -9.29 4.60
N PHE A 77 -9.02 -8.47 3.79
CA PHE A 77 -10.47 -8.31 3.81
C PHE A 77 -11.01 -8.35 2.38
N PHE A 78 -11.90 -9.32 2.11
CA PHE A 78 -12.50 -9.48 0.79
C PHE A 78 -13.60 -8.44 0.57
N VAL A 79 -13.39 -7.57 -0.40
CA VAL A 79 -14.33 -6.52 -0.82
C VAL A 79 -15.28 -7.04 -1.89
N GLY A 80 -14.88 -8.04 -2.68
CA GLY A 80 -15.71 -8.63 -3.72
C GLY A 80 -16.01 -7.70 -4.91
N SER A 81 -15.18 -6.67 -5.09
CA SER A 81 -15.22 -5.78 -6.26
C SER A 81 -13.81 -5.32 -6.62
N THR A 82 -13.59 -4.99 -7.89
CA THR A 82 -12.34 -4.41 -8.40
C THR A 82 -12.37 -2.88 -8.42
N THR A 83 -13.43 -2.26 -7.91
CA THR A 83 -13.50 -0.80 -7.78
C THR A 83 -14.23 -0.40 -6.50
N PRO A 84 -13.67 0.54 -5.70
CA PRO A 84 -14.29 0.93 -4.44
C PRO A 84 -15.73 1.42 -4.58
N VAL A 85 -16.06 2.13 -5.67
CA VAL A 85 -17.39 2.73 -5.85
C VAL A 85 -18.52 1.70 -5.95
N LYS A 86 -18.22 0.45 -6.36
CA LYS A 86 -19.22 -0.62 -6.45
C LYS A 86 -19.50 -1.29 -5.10
N ASN A 87 -18.61 -1.16 -4.13
CA ASN A 87 -18.80 -1.71 -2.78
C ASN A 87 -18.09 -0.86 -1.72
N LEU A 88 -18.44 0.43 -1.66
CA LEU A 88 -17.70 1.44 -0.90
C LEU A 88 -17.65 1.15 0.59
N LEU A 89 -18.77 0.71 1.17
CA LEU A 89 -18.85 0.40 2.60
C LEU A 89 -17.95 -0.79 2.96
N ALA A 90 -17.96 -1.86 2.16
CA ALA A 90 -17.08 -3.00 2.39
C ALA A 90 -15.60 -2.63 2.19
N TYR A 91 -15.31 -1.76 1.21
CA TYR A 91 -13.95 -1.24 1.01
C TYR A 91 -13.46 -0.45 2.24
N ILE A 92 -14.23 0.53 2.71
CA ILE A 92 -13.89 1.33 3.90
C ILE A 92 -13.75 0.45 5.13
N LEU A 93 -14.66 -0.51 5.32
CA LEU A 93 -14.59 -1.49 6.41
C LEU A 93 -13.31 -2.32 6.31
N GLY A 94 -12.97 -2.80 5.11
CA GLY A 94 -11.75 -3.56 4.85
C GLY A 94 -10.50 -2.78 5.21
N MET A 95 -10.39 -1.53 4.75
CA MET A 95 -9.30 -0.62 5.13
C MET A 95 -9.19 -0.48 6.65
N ARG A 96 -10.31 -0.24 7.34
CA ARG A 96 -10.35 -0.08 8.80
C ARG A 96 -9.95 -1.34 9.56
N VAL A 97 -10.45 -2.51 9.14
CA VAL A 97 -10.18 -3.80 9.79
C VAL A 97 -8.72 -4.20 9.60
N VAL A 98 -8.22 -4.10 8.37
CA VAL A 98 -6.84 -4.48 8.02
C VAL A 98 -5.83 -3.53 8.67
N SER A 99 -6.12 -2.23 8.73
CA SER A 99 -5.25 -1.23 9.37
C SER A 99 -5.35 -1.21 10.91
N LYS A 100 -6.09 -2.12 11.54
CA LYS A 100 -6.29 -2.07 12.99
C LYS A 100 -5.03 -2.54 13.73
N GLY A 101 -4.48 -1.68 14.59
CA GLY A 101 -3.34 -2.03 15.44
C GLY A 101 -1.97 -2.04 14.75
N ILE A 102 -1.88 -1.71 13.46
CA ILE A 102 -0.59 -1.41 12.83
C ILE A 102 -0.06 -0.07 13.36
N LYS A 103 1.24 -0.03 13.70
CA LYS A 103 1.93 1.19 14.15
C LYS A 103 2.22 2.08 12.96
N GLY A 104 3.09 1.64 12.05
CA GLY A 104 3.34 2.27 10.76
C GLY A 104 3.10 1.34 9.58
N ALA A 105 2.89 1.94 8.40
CA ALA A 105 2.75 1.25 7.12
C ALA A 105 2.83 2.25 5.96
N ILE A 106 3.23 1.75 4.80
CA ILE A 106 3.01 2.43 3.52
C ILE A 106 1.68 1.95 2.96
N ILE A 107 0.79 2.87 2.62
CA ILE A 107 -0.57 2.58 2.17
C ILE A 107 -0.67 2.96 0.69
N ASP A 108 -0.83 1.95 -0.16
CA ASP A 108 -1.10 2.13 -1.59
C ASP A 108 -2.61 2.28 -1.82
N THR A 109 -3.01 3.26 -2.61
CA THR A 109 -4.43 3.53 -2.90
C THR A 109 -4.74 3.32 -4.37
N CYS A 110 -6.02 3.07 -4.67
CA CYS A 110 -6.56 3.08 -6.04
C CYS A 110 -6.22 4.40 -6.77
#